data_AF-A0A7C9EW11-F1
#
_entry.id   AF-A0A7C9EW11-F1
#
_cell.length_a   1.000
_cell.length_b   1.000
_cell.length_c   1.000
_cell.angle_alpha   90.00
_cell.angle_beta   90.00
_cell.angle_gamma   90.00
#
_symmetry.space_group_name_H-M   'P 1'
#
loop_
_entity.id
_entity.type
_entity.pdbx_description
1 polymer ?
#
loop_
_entity_poly.entity_id
_entity_poly.type
_entity_poly.pdbx_seq_one_letter_code
_entity_poly.pdbx_strand_id
1 'polypeptide(L)'
;MWFNELKKYFWWEEHHEVEIRQCFEFRGSETLKDTFKEVRKKLDKCPQWLDEAIWKELWVYWNSDAFKKKSNAAKMNRASTTGVGSSVHTGGSIPINVHKKKMIDEGETPTVSKLYLRIHQTKGSKWVDDKSKAAYEKYVQKLSETQTTQASIDGFNPSTSSEPSYEEQMKIWIDANGLTKR
;
A
#
# COMPACT_ATOMS: atom_id res chain seq x y z
N MET A 1 -18.89 -9.84 24.68
CA MET A 1 -19.10 -11.18 25.26
C MET A 1 -17.80 -11.97 25.27
N TRP A 2 -17.14 -12.18 24.12
CA TRP A 2 -15.89 -12.95 24.02
C TRP A 2 -14.67 -12.33 24.69
N PHE A 3 -14.56 -11.00 24.71
CA PHE A 3 -13.46 -10.32 25.42
C PHE A 3 -13.51 -10.54 26.95
N ASN A 4 -14.72 -10.58 27.52
CA ASN A 4 -14.88 -10.89 28.95
C ASN A 4 -14.56 -12.35 29.26
N GLU A 5 -14.73 -13.26 28.30
CA GLU A 5 -14.30 -14.65 28.45
C GLU A 5 -12.77 -14.74 28.47
N LEU A 6 -12.08 -14.00 27.60
CA LEU A 6 -10.62 -13.89 27.60
C LEU A 6 -10.09 -13.43 28.97
N LYS A 7 -10.74 -12.42 29.57
CA LYS A 7 -10.38 -11.89 30.90
C LYS A 7 -10.42 -12.93 32.03
N LYS A 8 -11.11 -14.07 31.86
CA LYS A 8 -11.11 -15.13 32.89
C LYS A 8 -9.81 -15.92 32.93
N TYR A 9 -9.05 -15.94 31.83
CA TYR A 9 -7.85 -16.76 31.67
C TYR A 9 -6.55 -15.94 31.64
N PHE A 10 -6.65 -14.63 31.43
CA PHE A 10 -5.50 -13.75 31.24
C PHE A 10 -5.64 -12.51 32.12
N TRP A 11 -4.50 -12.02 32.60
CA TRP A 11 -4.42 -10.83 33.45
C TRP A 11 -3.51 -9.78 32.81
N TRP A 12 -3.86 -8.50 32.98
CA TRP A 12 -3.09 -7.33 32.55
C TRP A 12 -3.45 -6.12 33.42
N GLU A 13 -2.59 -5.09 33.39
CA GLU A 13 -2.86 -3.81 34.07
C GLU A 13 -3.95 -3.01 33.37
N GLU A 14 -4.78 -2.29 34.14
CA GLU A 14 -5.96 -1.56 33.64
C GLU A 14 -5.63 -0.58 32.51
N HIS A 15 -4.47 0.08 32.59
CA HIS A 15 -4.05 1.05 31.58
C HIS A 15 -3.80 0.44 30.18
N HIS A 16 -3.59 -0.88 30.09
CA HIS A 16 -3.47 -1.61 28.83
C HIS A 16 -4.81 -2.14 28.29
N GLU A 17 -5.91 -2.03 29.03
CA GLU A 17 -7.18 -2.65 28.65
C GLU A 17 -7.69 -2.20 27.28
N VAL A 18 -7.56 -0.90 26.98
CA VAL A 18 -8.02 -0.33 25.72
C VAL A 18 -7.23 -0.91 24.54
N GLU A 19 -5.90 -0.96 24.63
CA GLU A 19 -5.03 -1.48 23.58
C GLU A 19 -5.23 -2.98 23.38
N ILE A 20 -5.34 -3.74 24.47
CA ILE A 20 -5.57 -5.19 24.44
C ILE A 20 -6.93 -5.49 23.83
N ARG A 21 -7.97 -4.72 24.16
CA ARG A 21 -9.29 -4.86 23.55
C ARG A 21 -9.24 -4.58 22.05
N GLN A 22 -8.59 -3.49 21.63
CA GLN A 22 -8.44 -3.18 20.21
C GLN A 22 -7.73 -4.31 19.46
N CYS A 23 -6.66 -4.85 20.03
CA CYS A 23 -5.94 -5.99 19.47
C CYS A 23 -6.83 -7.24 19.40
N PHE A 24 -7.59 -7.55 20.44
CA PHE A 24 -8.51 -8.68 20.46
C PHE A 24 -9.57 -8.56 19.36
N GLU A 25 -10.25 -7.43 19.27
CA GLU A 25 -11.30 -7.20 18.27
C GLU A 25 -10.72 -7.24 16.85
N PHE A 26 -9.54 -6.65 16.64
CA PHE A 26 -8.83 -6.70 15.35
C PHE A 26 -8.51 -8.14 14.93
N ARG A 27 -7.92 -8.92 15.84
CA ARG A 27 -7.55 -10.33 15.57
C ARG A 27 -8.78 -11.21 15.39
N GLY A 28 -9.81 -11.00 16.20
CA GLY A 28 -11.09 -11.70 16.08
C GLY A 28 -11.75 -11.43 14.74
N SER A 29 -11.78 -10.17 14.30
CA SER A 29 -12.34 -9.76 13.01
C SER A 29 -11.59 -10.39 11.83
N GLU A 30 -10.27 -10.34 11.82
CA GLU A 30 -9.47 -10.96 10.76
C GLU A 30 -9.64 -12.48 10.73
N THR A 31 -9.67 -13.13 11.90
CA THR A 31 -9.89 -14.59 12.02
C THR A 31 -11.28 -14.98 11.50
N LEU A 32 -12.31 -14.22 11.86
CA LEU A 32 -13.68 -14.49 11.41
C LEU A 32 -13.83 -14.30 9.90
N LYS A 33 -13.22 -13.25 9.36
CA LYS A 33 -13.18 -12.96 7.92
C LYS A 33 -12.50 -14.08 7.11
N ASP A 34 -11.38 -14.60 7.60
CA ASP A 34 -10.69 -15.73 6.98
C ASP A 34 -11.51 -17.03 7.11
N THR A 35 -12.12 -17.26 8.27
CA THR A 35 -13.02 -18.40 8.47
C THR A 35 -14.18 -18.36 7.45
N PHE A 36 -14.87 -17.22 7.32
CA PHE A 36 -15.94 -17.07 6.34
C PHE A 36 -15.46 -17.12 4.88
N LYS A 37 -14.20 -16.77 4.60
CA LYS A 37 -13.60 -16.98 3.28
C LYS A 37 -13.45 -18.47 2.97
N GLU A 38 -13.04 -19.29 3.94
CA GLU A 38 -12.94 -20.74 3.74
C GLU A 38 -14.33 -21.40 3.64
N VAL A 39 -15.29 -20.99 4.47
CA VAL A 39 -16.68 -21.45 4.38
C VAL A 39 -17.27 -21.16 2.99
N ARG A 40 -17.01 -19.97 2.43
CA ARG A 40 -17.45 -19.62 1.07
C ARG A 40 -16.85 -20.47 -0.05
N LYS A 41 -15.74 -21.16 0.18
CA LYS A 41 -15.21 -22.12 -0.80
C LYS A 41 -16.01 -23.42 -0.82
N LYS A 42 -16.76 -23.71 0.26
CA LYS A 42 -17.56 -24.92 0.46
C LYS A 42 -18.99 -24.52 0.86
N LEU A 43 -19.72 -23.93 -0.09
CA LEU A 43 -21.08 -23.39 0.11
C LEU A 43 -22.17 -24.45 0.31
N ASP A 44 -21.81 -25.74 0.28
CA ASP A 44 -22.73 -26.87 0.36
C ASP A 44 -23.15 -27.20 1.80
N LYS A 45 -22.46 -26.70 2.82
CA LYS A 45 -22.73 -27.05 4.23
C LYS A 45 -22.64 -25.86 5.18
N CYS A 46 -23.66 -25.72 6.02
CA CYS A 46 -23.61 -24.83 7.18
C CYS A 46 -22.56 -25.32 8.19
N PRO A 47 -21.64 -24.46 8.67
CA PRO A 47 -20.75 -24.81 9.77
C PRO A 47 -21.51 -25.03 11.08
N GLN A 48 -21.08 -26.00 11.90
CA GLN A 48 -21.75 -26.34 13.18
C GLN A 48 -21.82 -25.19 14.19
N TRP A 49 -20.86 -24.26 14.13
CA TRP A 49 -20.79 -23.11 15.04
C TRP A 49 -21.66 -21.93 14.60
N LEU A 50 -22.28 -22.01 13.40
CA LEU A 50 -23.07 -20.93 12.83
C LEU A 50 -24.55 -21.28 12.88
N ASP A 51 -25.35 -20.32 13.32
CA ASP A 51 -26.81 -20.48 13.35
C ASP A 51 -27.39 -20.65 11.93
N GLU A 52 -28.39 -21.53 11.80
CA GLU A 52 -28.96 -21.89 10.51
C GLU A 52 -29.71 -20.73 9.84
N ALA A 53 -30.34 -19.84 10.62
CA ALA A 53 -31.02 -18.67 10.08
C ALA A 53 -29.99 -17.67 9.50
N ILE A 54 -28.92 -17.41 10.25
CA ILE A 54 -27.81 -16.56 9.80
C ILE A 54 -27.14 -17.16 8.55
N TRP A 55 -26.95 -18.48 8.53
CA TRP A 55 -26.41 -19.16 7.36
C TRP A 55 -27.24 -18.95 6.10
N LYS A 56 -28.58 -19.08 6.20
CA LYS A 56 -29.49 -18.87 5.07
C LYS A 56 -29.37 -17.44 4.52
N GLU A 57 -29.32 -16.44 5.40
CA GLU A 57 -29.13 -15.03 4.99
C GLU A 57 -27.78 -14.81 4.29
N LEU A 58 -26.69 -15.33 4.86
CA LEU A 58 -25.36 -15.24 4.27
C LEU A 58 -25.29 -15.95 2.91
N TRP A 59 -25.94 -17.11 2.79
CA TRP A 59 -25.98 -17.87 1.54
C TRP A 59 -26.70 -17.10 0.43
N VAL A 60 -27.84 -16.48 0.74
CA VAL A 60 -28.57 -15.60 -0.19
C VAL A 60 -27.71 -14.40 -0.58
N TYR A 61 -27.10 -13.74 0.40
CA TYR A 61 -26.25 -12.57 0.17
C TYR A 61 -25.05 -12.89 -0.73
N TRP A 62 -24.30 -13.97 -0.45
CA TRP A 62 -23.15 -14.36 -1.25
C TRP A 62 -23.54 -14.85 -2.66
N ASN A 63 -24.75 -15.37 -2.84
CA ASN A 63 -25.27 -15.74 -4.16
C ASN A 63 -25.85 -14.58 -4.96
N SER A 64 -26.08 -13.41 -4.34
CA SER A 64 -26.57 -12.22 -5.03
C SER A 64 -25.60 -11.74 -6.11
N ASP A 65 -26.15 -11.19 -7.19
CA ASP A 65 -25.36 -10.65 -8.31
C ASP A 65 -24.50 -9.46 -7.87
N ALA A 66 -25.00 -8.63 -6.96
CA ALA A 66 -24.26 -7.50 -6.41
C ALA A 66 -22.97 -7.97 -5.73
N PHE A 67 -23.05 -9.01 -4.90
CA PHE A 67 -21.89 -9.58 -4.23
C PHE A 67 -20.94 -10.25 -5.23
N LYS A 68 -21.46 -11.09 -6.14
CA LYS A 68 -20.65 -11.76 -7.17
C LYS A 68 -19.91 -10.77 -8.05
N LYS A 69 -20.58 -9.70 -8.50
CA LYS A 69 -19.97 -8.60 -9.26
C LYS A 69 -18.84 -7.94 -8.49
N LYS A 70 -19.08 -7.56 -7.23
CA LYS A 70 -18.05 -6.94 -6.37
C LYS A 70 -16.86 -7.88 -6.12
N SER A 71 -17.13 -9.15 -5.84
CA SER A 71 -16.11 -10.18 -5.60
C SER A 71 -15.26 -10.44 -6.84
N ASN A 72 -15.89 -10.57 -8.02
CA ASN A 72 -15.21 -10.76 -9.30
C ASN A 72 -14.37 -9.54 -9.70
N ALA A 73 -14.90 -8.33 -9.55
CA ALA A 73 -14.13 -7.10 -9.77
C ALA A 73 -12.90 -7.05 -8.85
N ALA A 74 -13.06 -7.35 -7.56
CA ALA A 74 -11.94 -7.40 -6.63
C ALA A 74 -10.92 -8.51 -6.98
N LYS A 75 -11.38 -9.66 -7.48
CA LYS A 75 -10.52 -10.74 -7.98
C LYS A 75 -9.73 -10.29 -9.21
N MET A 76 -10.39 -9.66 -10.18
CA MET A 76 -9.75 -9.12 -11.38
C MET A 76 -8.75 -8.02 -11.04
N ASN A 77 -9.06 -7.13 -10.09
CA ASN A 77 -8.14 -6.08 -9.63
C ASN A 77 -6.88 -6.67 -8.99
N ARG A 78 -6.99 -7.77 -8.22
CA ARG A 78 -5.83 -8.47 -7.66
C ARG A 78 -5.01 -9.22 -8.70
N ALA A 79 -5.69 -9.77 -9.73
CA ALA A 79 -5.04 -10.51 -10.81
C ALA A 79 -4.52 -9.59 -11.93
N SER A 80 -4.90 -8.32 -11.94
CA SER A 80 -4.48 -7.34 -12.93
C SER A 80 -2.98 -7.11 -12.81
N THR A 81 -2.25 -7.58 -13.83
CA THR A 81 -0.86 -7.24 -14.11
C THR A 81 -0.75 -5.96 -14.94
N THR A 82 -1.88 -5.48 -15.47
CA THR A 82 -2.00 -4.29 -16.32
C THR A 82 -2.04 -3.02 -15.49
N GLY A 83 -0.89 -2.54 -14.99
CA GLY A 83 -0.61 -1.14 -14.57
C GLY A 83 -1.49 -0.48 -13.49
N VAL A 84 -2.65 -1.03 -13.15
CA VAL A 84 -3.64 -0.52 -12.19
C VAL A 84 -3.65 -1.40 -10.92
N GLY A 85 -3.01 -2.57 -10.98
CA GLY A 85 -2.72 -3.42 -9.80
C GLY A 85 -1.82 -2.75 -8.75
N SER A 86 -1.58 -3.47 -7.66
CA SER A 86 -0.68 -3.05 -6.59
C SER A 86 0.70 -2.73 -7.15
N SER A 87 1.21 -1.53 -6.89
CA SER A 87 2.60 -1.17 -7.21
C SER A 87 3.52 -2.20 -6.54
N VAL A 88 4.38 -2.83 -7.31
CA VAL A 88 5.37 -3.76 -6.75
C VAL A 88 6.59 -2.92 -6.35
N HIS A 89 7.18 -3.21 -5.19
CA HIS A 89 8.43 -2.59 -4.75
C HIS A 89 9.38 -3.67 -4.23
N THR A 90 10.68 -3.53 -4.49
CA THR A 90 11.75 -4.41 -4.01
C THR A 90 12.22 -4.07 -2.60
N GLY A 91 11.72 -2.97 -2.02
CA GLY A 91 12.05 -2.53 -0.66
C GLY A 91 11.56 -3.47 0.46
N GLY A 92 10.71 -4.47 0.14
CA GLY A 92 10.16 -5.42 1.10
C GLY A 92 9.25 -4.75 2.14
N SER A 93 9.17 -5.33 3.34
CA SER A 93 8.40 -4.75 4.46
C SER A 93 9.12 -3.57 5.15
N ILE A 94 10.24 -3.10 4.61
CA ILE A 94 11.02 -2.00 5.17
C ILE A 94 10.42 -0.67 4.67
N PRO A 95 10.03 0.24 5.58
CA PRO A 95 9.53 1.55 5.21
C PRO A 95 10.53 2.38 4.38
N ILE A 96 10.01 3.23 3.49
CA ILE A 96 10.83 4.07 2.59
C ILE A 96 11.76 5.04 3.36
N ASN A 97 11.32 5.56 4.51
CA ASN A 97 12.15 6.43 5.35
C ASN A 97 13.34 5.67 5.97
N VAL A 98 13.20 4.38 6.23
CA VAL A 98 14.31 3.53 6.69
C VAL A 98 15.30 3.32 5.55
N HIS A 99 14.84 3.12 4.31
CA HIS A 99 15.73 3.08 3.14
C HIS A 99 16.47 4.41 2.93
N LYS A 100 15.77 5.55 3.09
CA LYS A 100 16.39 6.88 3.04
C LYS A 100 17.48 7.05 4.09
N LYS A 101 17.22 6.62 5.34
CA LYS A 101 18.22 6.66 6.42
C LYS A 101 19.45 5.80 6.09
N LYS A 102 19.24 4.57 5.61
CA LYS A 102 20.34 3.68 5.19
C LYS A 102 21.23 4.30 4.11
N MET A 103 20.65 5.00 3.13
CA MET A 103 21.44 5.72 2.12
C MET A 103 22.35 6.77 2.75
N ILE A 104 21.83 7.56 3.70
CA ILE A 104 22.62 8.58 4.42
C ILE A 104 23.74 7.91 5.21
N ASP A 105 23.44 6.83 5.93
CA ASP A 105 24.41 6.08 6.72
C ASP A 105 25.51 5.43 5.83
N GLU A 106 25.17 5.09 4.58
CA GLU A 106 26.09 4.61 3.53
C GLU A 106 26.90 5.75 2.86
N GLY A 107 26.70 7.01 3.27
CA GLY A 107 27.37 8.18 2.72
C GLY A 107 26.78 8.71 1.40
N GLU A 108 25.58 8.25 1.03
CA GLU A 108 24.88 8.69 -0.18
C GLU A 108 23.85 9.78 0.13
N THR A 109 23.86 10.87 -0.64
CA THR A 109 22.79 11.89 -0.60
C THR A 109 21.51 11.33 -1.21
N PRO A 110 20.42 11.16 -0.43
CA PRO A 110 19.18 10.61 -0.95
C PRO A 110 18.41 11.66 -1.76
N THR A 111 18.34 11.48 -3.07
CA THR A 111 17.42 12.20 -3.96
C THR A 111 16.12 11.40 -4.13
N VAL A 112 15.05 12.06 -4.59
CA VAL A 112 13.78 11.36 -4.89
C VAL A 112 14.02 10.27 -5.94
N SER A 113 14.82 10.57 -6.97
CA SER A 113 15.21 9.59 -8.00
C SER A 113 15.91 8.38 -7.43
N LYS A 114 16.99 8.59 -6.66
CA LYS A 114 17.82 7.50 -6.12
C LYS A 114 17.02 6.61 -5.18
N LEU A 115 16.23 7.21 -4.30
CA LEU A 115 15.38 6.48 -3.37
C LEU A 115 14.30 5.68 -4.11
N TYR A 116 13.70 6.25 -5.16
CA TYR A 116 12.69 5.57 -5.98
C TYR A 116 13.28 4.38 -6.74
N LEU A 117 14.43 4.56 -7.40
CA LEU A 117 15.12 3.51 -8.14
C LEU A 117 15.55 2.36 -7.21
N ARG A 118 16.07 2.69 -6.01
CA ARG A 118 16.50 1.69 -5.01
C ARG A 118 15.39 0.71 -4.60
N ILE A 119 14.13 1.15 -4.62
CA ILE A 119 12.99 0.33 -4.20
C ILE A 119 12.08 -0.12 -5.35
N HIS A 120 12.33 0.32 -6.60
CA HIS A 120 11.54 -0.09 -7.79
C HIS A 120 12.39 -0.69 -8.91
N GLN A 121 13.67 -0.96 -8.66
CA GLN A 121 14.52 -1.75 -9.53
C GLN A 121 15.09 -2.97 -8.80
N THR A 122 15.38 -4.03 -9.54
CA THR A 122 16.08 -5.22 -9.05
C THR A 122 17.59 -5.04 -9.13
N LYS A 123 18.34 -5.99 -8.53
CA LYS A 123 19.78 -6.11 -8.78
C LYS A 123 19.99 -6.39 -10.28
N GLY A 124 20.56 -5.42 -11.01
CA GLY A 124 20.61 -5.40 -12.48
C GLY A 124 19.82 -4.25 -13.13
N SER A 125 19.29 -3.31 -12.35
CA SER A 125 18.61 -2.09 -12.82
C SER A 125 17.38 -2.34 -13.70
N LYS A 126 16.78 -3.53 -13.56
CA LYS A 126 15.51 -3.87 -14.23
C LYS A 126 14.35 -3.36 -13.38
N TRP A 127 13.38 -2.73 -14.02
CA TRP A 127 12.15 -2.28 -13.38
C TRP A 127 11.33 -3.45 -12.85
N VAL A 128 10.74 -3.26 -11.67
CA VAL A 128 9.85 -4.23 -11.02
C VAL A 128 8.52 -4.39 -11.75
N ASP A 129 8.02 -3.30 -12.34
CA ASP A 129 6.84 -3.27 -13.19
C ASP A 129 6.88 -2.04 -14.12
N ASP A 130 6.08 -2.08 -15.20
CA ASP A 130 6.00 -0.98 -16.18
C ASP A 130 5.39 0.29 -15.59
N LYS A 131 4.59 0.15 -14.52
CA LYS A 131 3.97 1.28 -13.83
C LYS A 131 5.01 2.15 -13.12
N SER A 132 5.95 1.52 -12.43
CA SER A 132 7.01 2.18 -11.70
C SER A 132 7.95 2.89 -12.68
N LYS A 133 8.23 2.24 -13.81
CA LYS A 133 8.95 2.85 -14.92
C LYS A 133 8.23 4.10 -15.44
N ALA A 134 6.95 3.98 -15.78
CA ALA A 134 6.17 5.10 -16.30
C ALA A 134 6.04 6.27 -15.30
N ALA A 135 5.90 5.98 -14.00
CA ALA A 135 5.83 7.00 -12.95
C ALA A 135 7.15 7.77 -12.81
N TYR A 136 8.28 7.05 -12.89
CA TYR A 136 9.61 7.66 -12.91
C TYR A 136 9.83 8.50 -14.16
N GLU A 137 9.44 8.01 -15.34
CA GLU A 137 9.56 8.74 -16.61
C GLU A 137 8.77 10.05 -16.60
N LYS A 138 7.53 10.04 -16.09
CA LYS A 138 6.73 11.26 -15.88
C LYS A 138 7.42 12.26 -14.98
N TYR A 139 8.00 11.78 -13.88
CA TYR A 139 8.74 12.64 -12.96
C TYR A 139 9.98 13.25 -13.62
N VAL A 140 10.78 12.45 -14.31
CA VAL A 140 11.99 12.93 -15.02
C VAL A 140 11.63 13.97 -16.07
N GLN A 141 10.56 13.72 -16.84
CA GLN A 141 10.05 14.69 -17.81
C GLN A 141 9.67 16.00 -17.10
N LYS A 142 8.87 15.93 -16.03
CA LYS A 142 8.42 17.12 -15.29
C LYS A 142 9.59 17.90 -14.68
N LEU A 143 10.57 17.19 -14.14
CA LEU A 143 11.78 17.79 -13.58
C LEU A 143 12.55 18.59 -14.65
N SER A 144 12.68 18.04 -15.86
CA SER A 144 13.32 18.73 -16.97
C SER A 144 12.57 19.98 -17.40
N GLU A 145 11.23 19.91 -17.51
CA GLU A 145 10.37 21.06 -17.84
C GLU A 145 10.50 22.21 -16.82
N THR A 146 10.51 21.88 -15.53
CA THR A 146 10.69 22.86 -14.44
C THR A 146 12.08 23.52 -14.51
N GLN A 147 13.14 22.76 -14.77
CA GLN A 147 14.49 23.30 -14.89
C GLN A 147 14.65 24.22 -16.11
N THR A 148 14.07 23.85 -17.26
CA THR A 148 14.11 24.69 -18.48
C THR A 148 13.33 26.00 -18.31
N THR A 149 12.19 25.94 -17.62
CA THR A 149 11.38 27.14 -17.33
C THR A 149 12.14 28.09 -16.41
N GLN A 150 12.76 27.58 -15.35
CA GLN A 150 13.54 28.40 -14.42
C GLN A 150 14.75 29.07 -15.12
N ALA A 151 15.47 28.33 -15.96
CA ALA A 151 16.60 28.86 -16.74
C ALA A 151 16.21 29.96 -17.74
N SER A 152 14.96 29.94 -18.23
CA SER A 152 14.43 30.95 -19.15
C SER A 152 14.02 32.24 -18.43
N ILE A 153 13.65 32.15 -17.15
CA ILE A 153 13.25 33.28 -16.30
C ILE A 153 14.47 33.98 -15.71
N ASP A 154 15.48 33.22 -15.27
CA ASP A 154 16.60 33.78 -14.51
C ASP A 154 17.69 34.44 -15.36
N GLY A 155 17.61 34.37 -16.69
CA GLY A 155 18.62 34.89 -17.61
C GLY A 155 19.94 34.14 -17.43
N PHE A 156 20.26 33.24 -18.38
CA PHE A 156 21.41 32.33 -18.37
C PHE A 156 22.64 32.82 -17.56
N ASN A 157 22.80 32.28 -16.34
CA ASN A 157 24.04 32.29 -15.60
C ASN A 157 24.47 30.82 -15.39
N PRO A 158 25.48 30.32 -16.14
CA PRO A 158 25.80 28.89 -16.18
C PRO A 158 26.43 28.34 -14.88
N SER A 159 26.61 29.17 -13.86
CA SER A 159 27.42 28.85 -12.68
C SER A 159 26.61 28.44 -11.44
N THR A 160 25.27 28.39 -11.49
CA THR A 160 24.44 28.01 -10.34
C THR A 160 23.24 27.15 -10.75
N SER A 161 23.47 26.04 -11.45
CA SER A 161 22.48 24.95 -11.47
C SER A 161 22.73 24.05 -10.26
N SER A 162 22.25 24.46 -9.08
CA SER A 162 22.19 23.52 -7.95
C SER A 162 21.04 22.55 -8.21
N GLU A 163 21.25 21.25 -8.01
CA GLU A 163 20.14 20.30 -8.01
C GLU A 163 19.05 20.78 -7.03
N PRO A 164 17.75 20.70 -7.42
CA PRO A 164 16.67 21.09 -6.53
C PRO A 164 16.75 20.31 -5.22
N SER A 165 16.36 20.94 -4.12
CA SER A 165 16.27 20.27 -2.81
C SER A 165 15.37 19.03 -2.88
N TYR A 166 15.54 18.10 -1.94
CA TYR A 166 14.67 16.92 -1.85
C TYR A 166 13.18 17.28 -1.78
N GLU A 167 12.84 18.37 -1.09
CA GLU A 167 11.46 18.83 -0.94
C GLU A 167 10.88 19.34 -2.26
N GLU A 168 11.65 20.08 -3.05
CA GLU A 168 11.25 20.54 -4.38
C GLU A 168 11.10 19.37 -5.35
N GLN A 169 12.05 18.42 -5.32
CA GLN A 169 11.93 17.18 -6.09
C GLN A 169 10.66 16.42 -5.72
N MET A 170 10.28 16.38 -4.45
CA MET A 170 9.06 15.71 -3.99
C MET A 170 7.79 16.43 -4.45
N LYS A 171 7.78 17.77 -4.48
CA LYS A 171 6.66 18.55 -5.05
C LYS A 171 6.47 18.24 -6.53
N ILE A 172 7.56 18.26 -7.31
CA ILE A 172 7.56 17.89 -8.74
C ILE A 172 7.04 16.46 -8.92
N TRP A 173 7.45 15.53 -8.05
CA TRP A 173 6.96 14.15 -8.08
C TRP A 173 5.44 14.06 -7.88
N ILE A 174 4.91 14.78 -6.90
CA ILE A 174 3.48 14.82 -6.59
C ILE A 174 2.70 15.39 -7.79
N ASP A 175 3.19 16.47 -8.38
CA ASP A 175 2.57 17.11 -9.54
C ASP A 175 2.58 16.19 -10.77
N ALA A 176 3.68 15.47 -11.00
CA ALA A 176 3.84 14.57 -12.16
C ALA A 176 2.96 13.32 -12.07
N ASN A 177 2.76 12.78 -10.87
CA ASN A 177 2.11 11.48 -10.67
C ASN A 177 0.70 11.57 -10.08
N GLY A 178 0.29 12.74 -9.57
CA GLY A 178 -1.02 12.96 -8.98
C GLY A 178 -1.28 12.03 -7.80
N LEU A 179 -0.76 12.36 -6.62
CA LEU A 179 -1.20 11.68 -5.40
C LEU A 179 -2.61 12.14 -5.04
N THR A 180 -3.63 11.41 -5.48
CA THR A 180 -4.90 11.39 -4.74
C THR A 180 -4.66 10.62 -3.46
N LYS A 181 -4.86 11.27 -2.30
CA LYS A 181 -5.02 10.55 -1.03
C LYS A 181 -6.04 9.44 -1.26
N ARG A 182 -5.61 8.18 -1.10
CA ARG A 182 -6.51 7.03 -1.09
C ARG A 182 -7.35 7.05 0.17
#